data_AF-A0A7G6YNF7-F1
#
_entry.id   AF-A0A7G6YNF7-F1
#
_cell.length_a   1.000
_cell.length_b   1.000
_cell.length_c   1.000
_cell.angle_alpha   90.00
_cell.angle_beta   90.00
_cell.angle_gamma   90.00
#
_symmetry.space_group_name_H-M   'P 1'
#
loop_
_entity.id
_entity.type
_entity.pdbx_description
1 polymer ?
#
loop_
_entity_poly.entity_id
_entity_poly.type
_entity_poly.pdbx_seq_one_letter_code
_entity_poly.pdbx_strand_id
1 'polypeptide(L)'
;MQVYTEKQRVFLSNLEKVVFNFTASRIACEQTKFRIILIDEPGKQNTSIDDLMNNVIFRKSNFAGRNFGAEEVVKLLTAPIDKFPLWIKIRLGEDMVCELSISKRFRPFRELLHQETGHPPFCLCE
;
A
#
# COMPACT_ATOMS: atom_id res chain seq x y z
N MET A 1 18.11 -4.81 13.00
CA MET A 1 16.69 -4.45 13.24
C MET A 1 16.41 -3.16 12.50
N GLN A 2 15.47 -3.16 11.56
CA GLN A 2 14.99 -1.92 10.93
C GLN A 2 14.17 -1.11 11.93
N VAL A 3 14.36 0.21 11.95
CA VAL A 3 13.65 1.11 12.85
C VAL A 3 12.41 1.65 12.11
N TYR A 4 11.27 0.98 12.28
CA TYR A 4 9.98 1.49 11.83
C TYR A 4 9.46 2.60 12.74
N THR A 5 8.88 3.66 12.16
CA THR A 5 8.07 4.61 12.93
C THR A 5 6.82 3.91 13.48
N GLU A 6 6.21 4.46 14.52
CA GLU A 6 4.96 3.91 15.09
C GLU A 6 3.86 3.77 14.02
N LYS A 7 3.73 4.78 13.15
CA LYS A 7 2.78 4.79 12.03
C LYS A 7 3.06 3.70 11.01
N GLN A 8 4.34 3.44 10.71
CA GLN A 8 4.74 2.35 9.82
C GLN A 8 4.39 0.98 10.42
N ARG A 9 4.53 0.80 11.73
CA ARG A 9 4.12 -0.44 12.41
C ARG A 9 2.61 -0.64 12.34
N VAL A 10 1.83 0.41 12.54
CA VAL A 10 0.36 0.35 12.37
C VAL A 10 -0.01 -0.02 10.94
N PHE A 11 0.64 0.59 9.94
CA PHE A 11 0.43 0.26 8.53
C PHE A 11 0.76 -1.21 8.22
N LEU A 12 1.92 -1.69 8.68
CA LEU A 12 2.36 -3.07 8.51
C LEU A 12 1.37 -4.05 9.13
N SER A 13 0.99 -3.82 10.40
CA SER A 13 0.03 -4.69 11.09
C SER A 13 -1.33 -4.74 10.37
N ASN A 14 -1.78 -3.62 9.82
CA ASN A 14 -3.02 -3.58 9.03
C ASN A 14 -2.88 -4.33 7.71
N LEU A 15 -1.75 -4.19 7.00
CA LEU A 15 -1.47 -4.95 5.78
C LEU A 15 -1.45 -6.46 6.06
N GLU A 16 -0.75 -6.88 7.10
CA GLU A 16 -0.65 -8.29 7.52
C GLU A 16 -2.03 -8.89 7.84
N LYS A 17 -2.86 -8.17 8.61
CA LYS A 17 -4.23 -8.62 8.94
C LYS A 17 -5.09 -8.80 7.69
N VAL A 18 -5.06 -7.83 6.77
CA VAL A 18 -5.86 -7.89 5.55
C VAL A 18 -5.39 -9.03 4.65
N VAL A 19 -4.08 -9.17 4.46
CA VAL A 19 -3.48 -10.26 3.66
C VAL A 19 -3.80 -11.62 4.28
N PHE A 20 -3.64 -11.78 5.59
CA PHE A 20 -3.95 -13.03 6.30
C PHE A 20 -5.40 -13.46 6.13
N ASN A 21 -6.34 -12.52 6.31
CA ASN A 21 -7.76 -12.77 6.12
C ASN A 21 -8.07 -13.14 4.66
N PHE A 22 -7.41 -12.49 3.71
CA PHE A 22 -7.69 -12.65 2.29
C PHE A 22 -7.05 -13.90 1.66
N THR A 23 -5.86 -14.31 2.12
CA THR A 23 -5.23 -15.57 1.68
C THR A 23 -5.81 -16.79 2.38
N ALA A 24 -6.81 -16.61 3.25
CA ALA A 24 -7.41 -17.66 4.08
C ALA A 24 -6.34 -18.52 4.78
N SER A 25 -5.33 -17.86 5.36
CA SER A 25 -4.16 -18.45 6.03
C SER A 25 -3.30 -19.43 5.20
N ARG A 26 -3.48 -19.50 3.88
CA ARG A 26 -2.72 -20.43 3.02
C ARG A 26 -1.23 -20.08 2.92
N ILE A 27 -0.86 -18.83 3.16
CA ILE A 27 0.54 -18.35 3.07
C ILE A 27 0.80 -17.36 4.21
N ALA A 28 1.94 -17.53 4.88
CA ALA A 28 2.45 -16.58 5.85
C ALA A 28 2.85 -15.26 5.16
N CYS A 29 2.49 -14.11 5.73
CA CYS A 29 2.76 -12.80 5.12
C CYS A 29 4.24 -12.56 4.77
N GLU A 30 5.17 -13.17 5.53
CA GLU A 30 6.62 -13.14 5.29
C GLU A 30 7.04 -13.80 3.96
N GLN A 31 6.24 -14.74 3.47
CA GLN A 31 6.45 -15.46 2.23
C GLN A 31 5.62 -14.88 1.07
N THR A 32 4.68 -13.99 1.38
CA THR A 32 3.84 -13.32 0.39
C THR A 32 4.65 -12.29 -0.39
N LYS A 33 4.60 -12.40 -1.72
CA LYS A 33 5.14 -11.40 -2.64
C LYS A 33 4.06 -10.41 -3.01
N PHE A 34 4.42 -9.14 -3.09
CA PHE A 34 3.51 -8.06 -3.44
C PHE A 34 3.90 -7.43 -4.77
N ARG A 35 2.93 -7.17 -5.63
CA ARG A 35 3.10 -6.39 -6.86
C ARG A 35 2.32 -5.10 -6.74
N ILE A 36 3.00 -3.96 -6.82
CA ILE A 36 2.34 -2.65 -6.71
C ILE A 36 1.96 -2.16 -8.10
N ILE A 37 0.68 -1.81 -8.27
CA ILE A 37 0.10 -1.26 -9.50
C ILE A 37 -0.36 0.16 -9.19
N LEU A 38 0.29 1.14 -9.81
CA LEU A 38 -0.08 2.54 -9.63
C LEU A 38 -1.25 2.89 -10.55
N ILE A 39 -2.35 3.40 -9.97
CA ILE A 39 -3.53 3.77 -10.73
C ILE A 39 -3.58 5.28 -10.95
N ASP A 40 -3.70 5.68 -12.22
CA ASP A 40 -3.90 7.06 -12.62
C ASP A 40 -5.38 7.45 -12.42
N GLU A 41 -5.64 8.55 -11.71
CA GLU A 41 -6.98 9.09 -11.46
C GLU A 41 -7.17 10.40 -12.24
N PRO A 42 -7.51 10.33 -13.55
CA PRO A 42 -7.63 11.52 -14.39
C PRO A 42 -8.74 12.46 -13.91
N GLY A 43 -8.53 13.77 -14.09
CA GLY A 43 -9.50 14.80 -13.70
C GLY A 43 -9.55 15.11 -12.20
N LYS A 44 -8.66 14.54 -11.38
CA LYS A 44 -8.47 14.93 -9.99
C LYS A 44 -7.26 15.84 -9.86
N GLN A 45 -7.37 16.90 -9.05
CA GLN A 45 -6.23 17.76 -8.74
C GLN A 45 -5.30 17.07 -7.74
N ASN A 46 -4.02 17.03 -8.09
CA ASN A 46 -2.95 16.60 -7.20
C ASN A 46 -2.61 17.70 -6.21
N THR A 47 -2.25 17.32 -5.00
CA THR A 47 -1.55 18.21 -4.06
C THR A 47 -0.06 18.25 -4.39
N SER A 48 0.67 19.26 -3.91
CA SER A 48 2.12 19.35 -4.09
C SER A 48 2.88 18.11 -3.57
N ILE A 49 2.29 17.40 -2.60
CA ILE A 49 2.87 16.16 -2.07
C ILE A 49 2.58 14.98 -2.99
N ASP A 50 1.39 14.92 -3.61
CA ASP A 50 1.07 13.91 -4.63
C ASP A 50 2.03 14.04 -5.82
N ASP A 51 2.30 15.27 -6.26
CA ASP A 51 3.25 15.54 -7.35
C ASP A 51 4.68 15.17 -6.98
N LEU A 52 5.13 15.49 -5.76
CA LEU A 52 6.45 15.06 -5.27
C LEU A 52 6.57 13.53 -5.28
N MET A 53 5.56 12.83 -4.76
CA MET A 53 5.55 11.37 -4.70
C MET A 53 5.55 10.76 -6.09
N ASN A 54 4.72 11.27 -7.01
CA ASN A 54 4.68 10.84 -8.41
C ASN A 54 6.02 11.03 -9.13
N ASN A 55 6.71 12.13 -8.83
CA ASN A 55 7.98 12.46 -9.45
C ASN A 55 9.18 11.72 -8.86
N VAL A 56 9.13 11.26 -7.61
CA VAL A 56 10.29 10.63 -6.94
C VAL A 56 10.09 9.12 -6.79
N ILE A 57 8.95 8.70 -6.21
CA ILE A 57 8.73 7.32 -5.78
C ILE A 57 7.82 6.60 -6.78
N PHE A 58 6.67 7.19 -7.13
CA PHE A 58 5.59 6.61 -7.96
C PHE A 58 5.82 6.71 -9.48
N ARG A 59 7.06 6.59 -9.91
CA ARG A 59 7.40 6.37 -11.33
C ARG A 59 7.11 4.92 -11.70
N LYS A 60 6.44 4.69 -12.83
CA LYS A 60 6.13 3.31 -13.31
C LYS A 60 7.38 2.42 -13.37
N SER A 61 8.53 2.98 -13.76
CA SER A 61 9.82 2.27 -13.80
C SER A 61 10.26 1.69 -12.45
N ASN A 62 9.82 2.26 -11.33
CA ASN A 62 10.22 1.80 -9.99
C ASN A 62 9.48 0.53 -9.55
N PHE A 63 8.33 0.22 -10.17
CA PHE A 63 7.45 -0.89 -9.79
C PHE A 63 7.22 -1.92 -10.90
N ALA A 64 7.37 -1.53 -12.17
CA ALA A 64 7.10 -2.41 -13.30
C ALA A 64 7.93 -3.71 -13.22
N GLY A 65 7.24 -4.85 -13.23
CA GLY A 65 7.84 -6.18 -13.22
C GLY A 65 8.52 -6.60 -11.91
N ARG A 66 8.37 -5.82 -10.83
CA ARG A 66 9.01 -6.10 -9.54
C ARG A 66 8.02 -6.68 -8.54
N ASN A 67 8.51 -7.65 -7.77
CA ASN A 67 7.83 -8.16 -6.58
C ASN A 67 8.55 -7.62 -5.35
N PHE A 68 7.79 -7.26 -4.34
CA PHE A 68 8.25 -6.64 -3.10
C PHE A 68 7.88 -7.51 -1.90
N GLY A 69 8.72 -7.50 -0.88
CA GLY A 69 8.35 -8.01 0.45
C GLY A 69 7.47 -7.01 1.20
N ALA A 70 6.80 -7.47 2.26
CA ALA A 70 5.93 -6.61 3.09
C ALA A 70 6.69 -5.37 3.62
N GLU A 71 7.93 -5.54 4.07
CA GLU A 71 8.78 -4.45 4.57
C GLU A 71 9.04 -3.36 3.51
N GLU A 72 9.34 -3.79 2.27
CA GLU A 72 9.58 -2.89 1.16
C GLU A 72 8.30 -2.15 0.77
N VAL A 73 7.15 -2.83 0.77
CA VAL A 73 5.84 -2.23 0.54
C VAL A 73 5.58 -1.14 1.57
N VAL A 74 5.75 -1.44 2.86
CA VAL A 74 5.57 -0.44 3.93
C VAL A 74 6.45 0.76 3.66
N LYS A 75 7.75 0.57 3.37
CA LYS A 75 8.68 1.68 3.10
C LYS A 75 8.25 2.51 1.90
N LEU A 76 7.86 1.88 0.79
CA LEU A 76 7.49 2.57 -0.45
C LEU A 76 6.17 3.32 -0.32
N LEU A 77 5.21 2.77 0.41
CA LEU A 77 3.88 3.35 0.56
C LEU A 77 3.78 4.36 1.70
N THR A 78 4.75 4.39 2.62
CA THR A 78 4.70 5.28 3.81
C THR A 78 5.76 6.39 3.84
N ALA A 79 6.75 6.36 2.94
CA ALA A 79 7.80 7.38 2.86
C ALA A 79 7.41 8.58 1.99
N PRO A 80 7.98 9.79 2.18
CA PRO A 80 8.84 10.25 3.28
C PRO A 80 8.12 11.14 4.33
N ILE A 81 6.79 11.30 4.27
CA ILE A 81 6.08 12.34 5.05
C ILE A 81 5.01 11.76 5.98
N ASP A 82 5.15 10.52 6.45
CA ASP A 82 4.08 9.87 7.24
C ASP A 82 2.71 10.02 6.53
N LYS A 83 2.69 9.63 5.26
CA LYS A 83 1.48 9.58 4.46
C LYS A 83 1.34 8.23 3.82
N PHE A 84 0.11 7.89 3.43
CA PHE A 84 -0.20 6.63 2.77
C PHE A 84 -1.10 6.89 1.55
N PRO A 85 -1.13 5.98 0.56
CA PRO A 85 -2.07 6.05 -0.56
C PRO A 85 -3.51 6.14 -0.08
N LEU A 86 -4.31 7.01 -0.69
CA LEU A 86 -5.71 7.23 -0.35
C LEU A 86 -6.51 5.92 -0.28
N TRP A 87 -6.24 5.01 -1.21
CA TRP A 87 -6.80 3.68 -1.23
C TRP A 87 -5.77 2.68 -1.77
N ILE A 88 -5.89 1.44 -1.32
CA ILE A 88 -5.07 0.27 -1.63
C ILE A 88 -6.03 -0.89 -1.83
N LYS A 89 -6.25 -1.25 -3.08
CA LYS A 89 -7.04 -2.42 -3.47
C LYS A 89 -6.13 -3.63 -3.50
N ILE A 90 -6.50 -4.67 -2.76
CA ILE A 90 -5.75 -5.93 -2.72
C ILE A 90 -6.51 -6.98 -3.52
N ARG A 91 -5.79 -7.67 -4.41
CA ARG A 91 -6.27 -8.81 -5.18
C ARG A 91 -5.23 -9.94 -5.15
N LEU A 92 -5.69 -11.19 -5.18
CA LEU A 92 -4.81 -12.35 -5.27
C LEU A 92 -4.60 -12.64 -6.75
N GLY A 93 -3.38 -12.42 -7.23
CA GLY A 93 -2.99 -12.76 -8.58
C GLY A 93 -2.64 -14.24 -8.72
N GLU A 94 -2.22 -14.61 -9.93
CA GLU A 94 -1.64 -15.92 -10.22
C GLU A 94 -0.35 -16.13 -9.41
N ASP A 95 0.00 -17.39 -9.12
CA ASP A 95 1.17 -17.79 -8.31
C ASP A 95 1.21 -17.19 -6.89
N MET A 96 0.05 -16.90 -6.32
CA MET A 96 -0.09 -16.38 -4.94
C MET A 96 0.60 -15.04 -4.69
N VAL A 97 0.78 -14.23 -5.75
CA VAL A 97 1.27 -12.86 -5.63
C VAL A 97 0.10 -11.94 -5.25
N CYS A 98 0.25 -11.15 -4.20
CA CYS A 98 -0.74 -10.13 -3.82
C CYS A 98 -0.54 -8.87 -4.67
N GLU A 99 -1.52 -8.56 -5.51
CA GLU A 99 -1.53 -7.33 -6.30
C GLU A 99 -2.14 -6.19 -5.49
N LEU A 100 -1.36 -5.13 -5.32
CA LEU A 100 -1.74 -3.91 -4.61
C LEU A 100 -1.97 -2.80 -5.63
N SER A 101 -3.21 -2.60 -6.04
CA SER A 101 -3.60 -1.45 -6.85
C SER A 101 -3.76 -0.24 -5.93
N ILE A 102 -2.99 0.82 -6.15
CA ILE A 102 -2.94 1.96 -5.23
C ILE A 102 -3.29 3.28 -5.91
N SER A 103 -3.92 4.17 -5.15
CA SER A 103 -4.04 5.57 -5.49
C SER A 103 -2.68 6.25 -5.49
N LYS A 104 -2.45 7.14 -6.45
CA LYS A 104 -1.31 8.06 -6.46
C LYS A 104 -1.50 9.28 -5.55
N ARG A 105 -2.63 9.37 -4.85
CA ARG A 105 -2.97 10.48 -3.95
C ARG A 105 -2.70 10.07 -2.52
N PHE A 106 -2.14 10.96 -1.73
CA PHE A 106 -1.67 10.64 -0.38
C PHE A 106 -2.47 11.33 0.71
N ARG A 107 -2.72 10.58 1.79
CA ARG A 107 -3.40 11.05 3.00
C ARG A 107 -2.50 10.95 4.22
N PRO A 108 -2.63 11.88 5.19
CA PRO A 108 -1.92 11.82 6.46
C PRO A 108 -2.40 10.66 7.32
N PHE A 109 -1.48 10.00 8.04
CA PHE A 109 -1.77 8.86 8.92
C PHE A 109 -2.87 9.06 9.96
N ARG A 110 -3.21 10.30 10.36
CA ARG A 110 -4.36 10.56 11.24
C ARG A 110 -5.69 10.04 10.67
N GLU A 111 -5.81 9.98 9.34
CA GLU A 111 -6.98 9.44 8.66
C GLU A 111 -7.04 7.90 8.71
N LEU A 112 -5.93 7.24 9.04
CA LEU A 112 -5.84 5.78 9.17
C LEU A 112 -6.44 5.28 10.50
N LEU A 113 -6.65 6.15 11.48
CA LEU A 113 -7.18 5.81 12.82
C LEU A 113 -8.71 5.69 12.86
N HIS A 114 -9.41 6.09 11.79
CA HIS A 114 -10.88 6.07 11.70
C HIS A 114 -11.43 4.85 10.94
N GLN A 115 -10.70 3.72 10.93
CA GLN A 115 -11.04 2.48 10.20
C GLN A 115 -12.36 1.84 10.62
N GLU A 116 -12.88 2.18 11.80
CA GLU A 116 -14.15 1.68 12.36
C GLU A 116 -15.37 2.05 11.50
N THR A 117 -15.19 2.95 10.51
CA THR A 117 -16.24 3.41 9.59
C THR A 117 -16.29 2.66 8.25
N GLY A 118 -15.47 1.61 8.05
CA GLY A 118 -15.47 0.81 6.81
C GLY A 118 -14.82 1.54 5.61
N HIS A 119 -13.93 2.48 5.89
CA HIS A 119 -13.32 3.36 4.91
C HIS A 119 -11.77 3.26 4.90
N PRO A 120 -11.11 3.76 3.82
CA PRO A 120 -9.78 3.36 3.32
C PRO A 120 -8.62 3.36 4.36
N PRO A 121 -7.43 2.77 4.05
CA PRO A 121 -6.94 2.51 2.70
C PRO A 121 -7.28 1.14 2.11
N PHE A 122 -7.37 0.09 2.91
CA PHE A 122 -7.40 -1.28 2.37
C PHE A 122 -8.80 -1.69 1.94
N CYS A 123 -8.99 -1.94 0.64
CA CYS A 123 -10.22 -2.47 0.07
C CYS A 123 -9.90 -3.84 -0.56
N LEU A 124 -10.63 -4.88 -0.16
CA LEU A 124 -10.54 -6.18 -0.84
C LEU A 124 -11.33 -6.09 -2.16
N CYS A 125 -10.73 -6.53 -3.25
CA CYS A 125 -11.45 -6.74 -4.51
C CYS A 125 -11.49 -8.26 -4.76
N GLU A 126 -12.69 -8.78 -5.03
CA GLU A 126 -12.91 -10.17 -5.44
C GLU A 126 -12.18 -10.49 -6.77
#